data_AF-A0A699RCH3-F1
#
_entry.id   AF-A0A699RCH3-F1
#
_cell.length_a   1.000
_cell.length_b   1.000
_cell.length_c   1.000
_cell.angle_alpha   90.00
_cell.angle_beta   90.00
_cell.angle_gamma   90.00
#
_symmetry.space_group_name_H-M   'P 1'
#
loop_
_entity.id
_entity.type
_entity.pdbx_description
1 polymer ?
#
loop_
_entity_poly.entity_id
_entity_poly.type
_entity_poly.pdbx_seq_one_letter_code
_entity_poly.pdbx_strand_id
1 'polypeptide(L)'
;MSFEISFTDALILMPKFASTLKALIGNKEKLSEIARTTMNEHCSAVILNKLPRKLGDPGKFLIPCEFPGMDKCLALADLGASINLMPLSVWEGLSLPELTSTCMTLKLANCLVSKPIGIAKDNSFKVGVFHFPVDFLVVDFEPDPRVPLILGRCFLKTSRALIDVHKGELTLRIKNEAITYNLDQTVRYSANYNQMTTNKINVVEEYSQEVLGFSNVTDYGISTPQNEPIISVTSPT
;
A
#
# COMPACT_ATOMS: atom_id res chain seq x y z
N MET A 1 22.60 -52.63 7.90
CA MET A 1 22.62 -53.16 6.52
C MET A 1 21.61 -52.36 5.72
N SER A 2 22.04 -51.59 4.73
CA SER A 2 21.16 -50.97 3.75
C SER A 2 21.02 -51.94 2.57
N PHE A 3 19.79 -52.31 2.23
CA PHE A 3 19.52 -53.03 0.99
C PHE A 3 19.36 -51.98 -0.12
N GLU A 4 20.37 -51.83 -0.96
CA GLU A 4 20.23 -51.12 -2.24
C GLU A 4 19.76 -52.14 -3.28
N ILE A 5 18.49 -52.05 -3.67
CA ILE A 5 18.00 -52.73 -4.86
C ILE A 5 18.01 -51.75 -6.01
N SER A 6 18.50 -52.17 -7.18
CA SER A 6 18.42 -51.32 -8.36
C SER A 6 16.95 -51.15 -8.76
N PHE A 7 16.62 -50.00 -9.33
CA PHE A 7 15.26 -49.73 -9.81
C PHE A 7 14.80 -50.80 -10.82
N THR A 8 15.71 -51.30 -11.66
CA THR A 8 15.44 -52.39 -12.60
C THR A 8 15.09 -53.70 -11.91
N ASP A 9 15.78 -54.05 -10.83
CA ASP A 9 15.49 -55.27 -10.06
C ASP A 9 14.16 -55.15 -9.32
N ALA A 10 13.86 -53.96 -8.79
CA ALA A 10 12.57 -53.66 -8.17
C ALA A 10 11.41 -53.82 -9.16
N LEU A 11 11.59 -53.37 -10.41
CA LEU A 11 10.58 -53.52 -11.46
C LEU A 11 10.37 -54.99 -11.87
N ILE A 12 11.43 -55.81 -11.87
CA ILE A 12 11.33 -57.25 -12.14
C ILE A 12 10.56 -57.95 -11.02
N LEU A 13 10.80 -57.56 -9.76
CA LEU A 13 10.09 -58.10 -8.59
C LEU A 13 8.62 -57.63 -8.52
N MET A 14 8.27 -56.56 -9.23
CA MET A 14 6.93 -55.95 -9.22
C MET A 14 6.33 -55.84 -10.64
N PRO A 15 5.98 -56.96 -11.30
CA PRO A 15 5.58 -56.97 -12.71
C PRO A 15 4.29 -56.18 -13.01
N LYS A 16 3.37 -56.05 -12.05
CA LYS A 16 2.17 -55.20 -12.18
C LYS A 16 2.52 -53.70 -12.21
N PHE A 17 3.52 -53.30 -11.44
CA PHE A 17 4.00 -51.93 -11.45
C PHE A 17 4.77 -51.66 -12.75
N ALA A 18 5.62 -52.60 -13.18
CA ALA A 18 6.31 -52.52 -14.48
C ALA A 18 5.34 -52.42 -15.67
N SER A 19 4.25 -53.19 -15.69
CA SER A 19 3.24 -53.13 -16.76
C SER A 19 2.47 -51.81 -16.77
N THR A 20 2.15 -51.29 -15.58
CA THR A 20 1.50 -49.98 -15.43
C THR A 20 2.42 -48.86 -15.90
N LEU A 21 3.70 -48.91 -15.53
CA LEU A 21 4.71 -47.93 -15.94
C LEU A 21 4.95 -47.98 -17.45
N LYS A 22 4.97 -49.19 -18.04
CA LYS A 22 5.06 -49.39 -19.49
C LYS A 22 3.82 -48.85 -20.23
N ALA A 23 2.62 -49.07 -19.70
CA ALA A 23 1.38 -48.51 -20.25
C ALA A 23 1.37 -46.97 -20.15
N LEU A 24 1.88 -46.40 -19.05
CA LEU A 24 2.00 -44.96 -18.86
C LEU A 24 2.97 -44.34 -19.89
N ILE A 25 4.14 -44.94 -20.08
CA ILE A 25 5.15 -44.49 -21.06
C ILE A 25 4.63 -44.65 -22.49
N GLY A 26 3.96 -45.76 -22.79
CA GLY A 26 3.37 -46.01 -24.11
C GLY A 26 2.25 -45.04 -24.48
N ASN A 27 1.62 -44.42 -23.48
CA ASN A 27 0.51 -43.46 -23.66
C ASN A 27 0.96 -41.99 -23.54
N LYS A 28 2.28 -41.72 -23.59
CA LYS A 28 2.87 -40.39 -23.37
C LYS A 28 2.32 -39.32 -24.33
N GLU A 29 2.10 -39.66 -25.59
CA GLU A 29 1.59 -38.71 -26.59
C GLU A 29 0.13 -38.31 -26.30
N LYS A 30 -0.73 -39.27 -25.98
CA LYS A 30 -2.12 -38.98 -25.55
C LYS A 30 -2.18 -38.22 -24.23
N LEU A 31 -1.31 -38.52 -23.27
CA LEU A 31 -1.21 -37.75 -22.02
C LEU A 31 -0.75 -36.31 -22.29
N SER A 32 0.21 -36.12 -23.19
CA SER A 32 0.67 -34.80 -23.65
C SER A 32 -0.44 -34.02 -24.37
N GLU A 33 -1.23 -34.69 -25.20
CA GLU A 33 -2.36 -34.10 -25.92
C GLU A 33 -3.52 -33.75 -24.98
N ILE A 34 -3.83 -34.61 -24.00
CA ILE A 34 -4.80 -34.35 -22.93
C ILE A 34 -4.35 -33.15 -22.09
N ALA A 35 -3.08 -33.08 -21.68
CA ALA A 35 -2.54 -31.94 -20.94
C ALA A 35 -2.64 -30.62 -21.72
N ARG A 36 -2.42 -30.66 -23.05
CA ARG A 36 -2.61 -29.49 -23.94
C ARG A 36 -4.08 -29.09 -24.11
N THR A 37 -5.02 -30.04 -24.12
CA THR A 37 -6.45 -29.76 -24.33
C THR A 37 -7.22 -29.41 -23.04
N THR A 38 -6.78 -29.91 -21.88
CA THR A 38 -7.40 -29.61 -20.57
C THR A 38 -6.87 -28.34 -19.91
N MET A 39 -5.79 -27.74 -20.41
CA MET A 39 -5.41 -26.40 -20.00
C MET A 39 -6.43 -25.39 -20.54
N ASN A 40 -7.44 -25.09 -19.73
CA ASN A 40 -8.33 -23.96 -19.98
C ASN A 40 -7.48 -22.68 -20.16
N GLU A 41 -8.05 -21.68 -20.84
CA GLU A 41 -7.35 -20.42 -21.15
C GLU A 41 -6.77 -19.77 -19.88
N HIS A 42 -7.42 -19.99 -18.73
CA HIS A 42 -7.00 -19.51 -17.42
C HIS A 42 -5.70 -20.18 -16.90
N CYS A 43 -5.56 -21.50 -17.02
CA CYS A 43 -4.35 -22.26 -16.69
C CYS A 43 -3.20 -21.91 -17.63
N SER A 44 -3.50 -21.69 -18.91
CA SER A 44 -2.52 -21.26 -19.91
C SER A 44 -1.97 -19.86 -19.61
N ALA A 45 -2.82 -18.91 -19.21
CA ALA A 45 -2.39 -17.55 -18.90
C ALA A 45 -1.48 -17.47 -17.65
N VAL A 46 -1.77 -18.28 -16.63
CA VAL A 46 -0.95 -18.40 -15.42
C VAL A 46 0.41 -19.03 -15.72
N ILE A 47 0.45 -20.15 -16.47
CA ILE A 47 1.70 -20.85 -16.81
C ILE A 47 2.56 -20.03 -17.79
N LEU A 48 1.95 -19.31 -18.73
CA LEU A 48 2.67 -18.50 -19.73
C LEU A 48 3.12 -17.12 -19.20
N ASN A 49 2.95 -16.81 -17.91
CA ASN A 49 3.24 -15.48 -17.33
C ASN A 49 2.60 -14.32 -18.14
N LYS A 50 1.45 -14.56 -18.79
CA LYS A 50 0.79 -13.56 -19.64
C LYS A 50 -0.07 -12.58 -18.86
N LEU A 51 -0.33 -12.87 -17.58
CA LEU A 51 -1.07 -11.98 -16.69
C LEU A 51 -0.11 -11.02 -15.97
N PRO A 52 -0.51 -9.75 -15.74
CA PRO A 52 0.28 -8.83 -14.94
C PRO A 52 0.52 -9.42 -13.55
N ARG A 53 1.77 -9.39 -13.09
CA ARG A 53 2.10 -9.82 -11.73
C ARG A 53 1.57 -8.81 -10.74
N LYS A 54 0.94 -9.29 -9.67
CA LYS A 54 0.58 -8.44 -8.54
C LYS A 54 1.87 -7.93 -7.89
N LEU A 55 2.04 -6.62 -7.87
CA LEU A 55 3.12 -5.97 -7.15
C LEU A 55 2.67 -5.65 -5.72
N GLY A 56 3.64 -5.52 -4.82
CA GLY A 56 3.39 -5.06 -3.45
C GLY A 56 2.92 -3.61 -3.42
N ASP A 57 2.48 -3.16 -2.24
CA ASP A 57 2.17 -1.75 -2.02
C ASP A 57 3.47 -0.92 -2.02
N PRO A 58 3.55 0.17 -2.80
CA PRO A 58 4.72 1.05 -2.78
C PRO A 58 4.77 1.93 -1.54
N GLY A 59 3.78 1.92 -0.63
CA GLY A 59 3.79 2.74 0.57
C GLY A 59 3.50 4.22 0.29
N LYS A 60 4.04 5.08 1.17
CA LYS A 60 3.68 6.52 1.24
C LYS A 60 4.60 7.37 0.38
N PHE A 61 4.03 8.20 -0.48
CA PHE A 61 4.76 9.25 -1.18
C PHE A 61 4.93 10.47 -0.27
N LEU A 62 6.18 10.83 0.03
CA LEU A 62 6.48 12.00 0.86
C LEU A 62 7.27 13.05 0.07
N ILE A 63 6.99 14.31 0.39
CA ILE A 63 7.62 15.49 -0.19
C ILE A 63 8.51 16.13 0.88
N PRO A 64 9.81 16.30 0.64
CA PRO A 64 10.64 17.07 1.56
C PRO A 64 10.24 18.56 1.52
N CYS A 65 9.90 19.09 2.69
CA CYS A 65 9.48 20.46 2.92
C CYS A 65 10.51 21.21 3.77
N GLU A 66 10.85 22.43 3.37
CA GLU A 66 11.69 23.35 4.13
C GLU A 66 10.88 24.64 4.36
N PHE A 67 10.60 24.95 5.63
CA PHE A 67 9.99 26.22 6.03
C PHE A 67 11.05 27.20 6.51
N PRO A 68 10.86 28.52 6.33
CA PRO A 68 11.73 29.50 6.97
C PRO A 68 11.70 29.32 8.50
N GLY A 69 12.87 29.17 9.12
CA GLY A 69 13.00 29.12 10.58
C GLY A 69 12.72 27.75 11.24
N MET A 70 12.48 26.70 10.47
CA MET A 70 12.28 25.34 10.99
C MET A 70 13.16 24.33 10.25
N ASP A 71 13.54 23.25 10.95
CA ASP A 71 14.24 22.13 10.36
C ASP A 71 13.41 21.47 9.23
N LYS A 72 14.12 20.78 8.36
CA LYS A 72 13.53 20.10 7.21
C LYS A 72 12.54 19.01 7.66
N CYS A 73 11.33 19.06 7.13
CA CYS A 73 10.27 18.09 7.36
C CYS A 73 9.99 17.23 6.12
N LEU A 74 9.24 16.13 6.31
CA LEU A 74 8.54 15.47 5.21
C LEU A 74 7.04 15.77 5.30
N ALA A 75 6.39 15.85 4.15
CA ALA A 75 4.95 16.01 4.04
C ALA A 75 4.36 14.84 3.27
N LEU A 76 3.24 14.29 3.73
CA LEU A 76 2.51 13.25 3.04
C LEU A 76 1.82 13.84 1.80
N ALA A 77 2.09 13.28 0.62
CA ALA A 77 1.32 13.58 -0.58
C ALA A 77 0.06 12.70 -0.61
N ASP A 78 -1.09 13.27 -0.24
CA ASP A 78 -2.33 12.52 -0.08
C ASP A 78 -3.38 12.94 -1.12
N LEU A 79 -3.69 12.03 -2.05
CA LEU A 79 -4.76 12.22 -3.03
C LEU A 79 -6.17 12.06 -2.43
N GLY A 80 -6.29 11.41 -1.26
CA GLY A 80 -7.54 11.29 -0.51
C GLY A 80 -7.92 12.58 0.21
N ALA A 81 -6.93 13.36 0.66
CA ALA A 81 -7.14 14.67 1.27
C ALA A 81 -7.54 15.72 0.23
N SER A 82 -8.62 16.47 0.48
CA SER A 82 -9.05 17.58 -0.38
C SER A 82 -8.28 18.87 -0.12
N ILE A 83 -7.81 19.06 1.11
CA ILE A 83 -7.14 20.26 1.61
C ILE A 83 -5.79 19.91 2.25
N ASN A 84 -4.94 20.91 2.46
CA ASN A 84 -3.68 20.72 3.18
C ASN A 84 -3.91 20.91 4.68
N LEU A 85 -3.29 20.06 5.50
CA LEU A 85 -3.40 20.12 6.96
C LEU A 85 -2.02 20.36 7.58
N MET A 86 -2.02 21.18 8.62
CA MET A 86 -0.86 21.42 9.47
C MET A 86 -1.26 21.25 10.95
N PRO A 87 -0.47 20.52 11.75
CA PRO A 87 -0.68 20.46 13.20
C PRO A 87 -0.44 21.82 13.85
N LEU A 88 -1.19 22.14 14.90
CA LEU A 88 -0.99 23.37 15.67
C LEU A 88 0.44 23.47 16.22
N SER A 89 1.00 22.37 16.73
CA SER A 89 2.37 22.32 17.27
C SER A 89 3.44 22.73 16.25
N VAL A 90 3.26 22.38 14.98
CA VAL A 90 4.16 22.79 13.90
C VAL A 90 4.00 24.28 13.60
N TRP A 91 2.75 24.77 13.55
CA TRP A 91 2.49 26.19 13.31
C TRP A 91 3.10 27.08 14.39
N GLU A 92 2.96 26.71 15.66
CA GLU A 92 3.56 27.42 16.79
C GLU A 92 5.09 27.42 16.71
N GLY A 93 5.70 26.31 16.28
CA GLY A 93 7.14 26.19 16.07
C GLY A 93 7.69 27.14 14.98
N LEU A 94 6.86 27.52 14.00
CA LEU A 94 7.26 28.43 12.92
C LEU A 94 7.33 29.90 13.35
N SER A 95 6.86 30.27 14.55
CA SER A 95 6.83 31.65 15.03
C SER A 95 6.13 32.62 14.06
N LEU A 96 5.10 32.13 13.36
CA LEU A 96 4.38 32.87 12.32
C LEU A 96 3.22 33.71 12.90
N PRO A 97 2.63 34.63 12.10
CA PRO A 97 1.52 35.49 12.54
C PRO A 97 0.30 34.72 13.04
N GLU A 98 -0.67 35.45 13.60
CA GLU A 98 -1.91 34.86 14.10
C GLU A 98 -2.72 34.18 12.97
N LEU A 99 -3.34 33.04 13.30
CA LEU A 99 -4.17 32.29 12.36
C LEU A 99 -5.43 33.08 12.00
N THR A 100 -5.84 32.98 10.73
CA THR A 100 -7.15 33.51 10.34
C THR A 100 -8.23 32.60 10.90
N SER A 101 -9.10 33.14 11.77
CA SER A 101 -10.25 32.39 12.29
C SER A 101 -11.14 31.86 11.16
N THR A 102 -11.72 30.68 11.36
CA THR A 102 -12.62 30.04 10.39
C THR A 102 -13.79 29.38 11.09
N CYS A 103 -14.96 29.42 10.46
CA CYS A 103 -16.16 28.70 10.91
C CYS A 103 -16.32 27.32 10.25
N MET A 104 -15.35 26.90 9.42
CA MET A 104 -15.37 25.61 8.75
C MET A 104 -15.26 24.44 9.74
N THR A 105 -15.78 23.28 9.34
CA THR A 105 -15.56 22.01 10.03
C THR A 105 -14.86 21.03 9.09
N LEU A 106 -13.97 20.22 9.65
CA LEU A 106 -13.23 19.21 8.92
C LEU A 106 -13.87 17.84 9.15
N LYS A 107 -14.26 17.15 8.07
CA LYS A 107 -14.67 15.74 8.14
C LYS A 107 -13.49 14.85 7.76
N LEU A 108 -13.05 14.02 8.69
CA LEU A 108 -11.96 13.07 8.51
C LEU A 108 -12.46 11.77 7.85
N ALA A 109 -11.52 10.94 7.37
CA ALA A 109 -11.83 9.68 6.70
C ALA A 109 -12.57 8.69 7.61
N ASN A 110 -12.32 8.73 8.92
CA ASN A 110 -13.06 7.97 9.94
C ASN A 110 -14.42 8.59 10.29
N CYS A 111 -14.90 9.53 9.46
CA CYS A 111 -16.14 10.28 9.65
C CYS A 111 -16.20 11.16 10.91
N LEU A 112 -15.12 11.27 11.68
CA LEU A 112 -15.04 12.24 12.77
C LEU A 112 -15.06 13.66 12.21
N VAL A 113 -15.69 14.55 12.97
CA VAL A 113 -15.73 15.97 12.68
C VAL A 113 -14.80 16.67 13.65
N SER A 114 -13.80 17.36 13.10
CA SER A 114 -12.87 18.20 13.85
C SER A 114 -13.12 19.68 13.57
N LYS A 115 -12.91 20.51 14.59
CA LYS A 115 -12.91 21.97 14.43
C LYS A 115 -11.47 22.43 14.24
N PRO A 116 -11.13 23.01 13.08
CA PRO A 116 -9.83 23.61 12.89
C PRO A 116 -9.66 24.83 13.80
N ILE A 117 -8.42 25.10 14.19
CA ILE A 117 -8.03 26.26 15.00
C ILE A 117 -8.09 27.53 14.14
N GLY A 118 -7.67 27.41 12.88
CA GLY A 118 -7.69 28.51 11.93
C GLY A 118 -7.10 28.13 10.59
N ILE A 119 -6.96 29.11 9.72
CA ILE A 119 -6.33 28.98 8.41
C ILE A 119 -5.01 29.76 8.45
N ALA A 120 -3.94 29.06 8.12
CA ALA A 120 -2.63 29.61 7.92
C ALA A 120 -2.49 29.99 6.44
N LYS A 121 -2.78 31.26 6.13
CA LYS A 121 -2.79 31.81 4.78
C LYS A 121 -1.42 32.33 4.35
N ASP A 122 -1.21 32.40 3.04
CA ASP A 122 -0.07 33.05 2.40
C ASP A 122 1.29 32.48 2.83
N ASN A 123 1.29 31.20 3.21
CA ASN A 123 2.52 30.51 3.51
C ASN A 123 3.21 30.06 2.22
N SER A 124 4.51 29.91 2.29
CA SER A 124 5.25 29.20 1.27
C SER A 124 6.27 28.28 1.92
N PHE A 125 6.48 27.14 1.29
CA PHE A 125 7.57 26.25 1.67
C PHE A 125 8.38 25.90 0.44
N LYS A 126 9.62 25.52 0.70
CA LYS A 126 10.58 25.14 -0.31
C LYS A 126 10.60 23.63 -0.47
N VAL A 127 10.62 23.19 -1.73
CA VAL A 127 10.79 21.80 -2.14
C VAL A 127 11.92 21.73 -3.16
N GLY A 128 13.09 21.28 -2.72
CA GLY A 128 14.30 21.30 -3.53
C GLY A 128 14.70 22.73 -3.87
N VAL A 129 14.57 23.15 -5.14
CA VAL A 129 14.87 24.52 -5.58
C VAL A 129 13.62 25.40 -5.70
N PHE A 130 12.43 24.81 -5.58
CA PHE A 130 11.16 25.49 -5.82
C PHE A 130 10.54 26.02 -4.54
N HIS A 131 9.84 27.15 -4.67
CA HIS A 131 8.98 27.69 -3.63
C HIS A 131 7.53 27.58 -4.09
N PHE A 132 6.68 26.97 -3.26
CA PHE A 132 5.27 26.83 -3.54
C PHE A 132 4.44 27.64 -2.56
N PRO A 133 3.49 28.46 -3.04
CA PRO A 133 2.49 29.04 -2.18
C PRO A 133 1.54 27.94 -1.70
N VAL A 134 1.17 27.98 -0.42
CA VAL A 134 0.26 27.01 0.17
C VAL A 134 -0.51 27.65 1.32
N ASP A 135 -1.79 27.32 1.39
CA ASP A 135 -2.59 27.56 2.58
C ASP A 135 -2.77 26.23 3.32
N PHE A 136 -2.71 26.29 4.65
CA PHE A 136 -2.97 25.15 5.51
C PHE A 136 -4.20 25.41 6.38
N LEU A 137 -5.02 24.38 6.55
CA LEU A 137 -5.95 24.33 7.65
C LEU A 137 -5.21 23.79 8.88
N VAL A 138 -5.18 24.59 9.95
CA VAL A 138 -4.48 24.22 11.18
C VAL A 138 -5.44 23.51 12.12
N VAL A 139 -5.04 22.32 12.58
CA VAL A 139 -5.84 21.45 13.44
C VAL A 139 -4.97 21.01 14.62
N ASP A 140 -5.58 20.93 15.80
CA ASP A 140 -4.93 20.39 16.98
C ASP A 140 -4.99 18.86 16.96
N PHE A 141 -3.87 18.23 16.58
CA PHE A 141 -3.66 16.80 16.63
C PHE A 141 -2.17 16.51 16.84
N GLU A 142 -1.86 15.34 17.42
CA GLU A 142 -0.48 14.89 17.59
C GLU A 142 0.06 14.36 16.25
N PRO A 143 1.07 15.01 15.64
CA PRO A 143 1.61 14.54 14.36
C PRO A 143 2.61 13.41 14.52
N ASP A 144 2.84 12.63 13.44
CA ASP A 144 4.12 11.91 13.32
C ASP A 144 5.23 12.96 13.17
N PRO A 145 6.22 13.02 14.07
CA PRO A 145 7.28 14.03 14.01
C PRO A 145 8.06 14.04 12.69
N ARG A 146 8.10 12.92 11.96
CA ARG A 146 8.82 12.79 10.69
C ARG A 146 7.98 13.25 9.50
N VAL A 147 6.67 13.04 9.56
CA VAL A 147 5.72 13.39 8.49
C VAL A 147 4.56 14.21 9.06
N PRO A 148 4.83 15.40 9.60
CA PRO A 148 3.81 16.13 10.33
C PRO A 148 2.75 16.77 9.42
N LEU A 149 3.06 16.98 8.14
CA LEU A 149 2.18 17.70 7.21
C LEU A 149 1.45 16.76 6.26
N ILE A 150 0.23 17.15 5.90
CA ILE A 150 -0.56 16.49 4.85
C ILE A 150 -0.79 17.50 3.73
N LEU A 151 -0.30 17.17 2.54
CA LEU A 151 -0.50 17.93 1.32
C LEU A 151 -1.57 17.23 0.49
N GLY A 152 -2.76 17.83 0.48
CA GLY A 152 -3.90 17.30 -0.23
C GLY A 152 -3.89 17.61 -1.72
N ARG A 153 -4.97 17.22 -2.39
CA ARG A 153 -5.22 17.48 -3.81
C ARG A 153 -5.11 18.97 -4.18
N CYS A 154 -5.43 19.89 -3.28
CA CYS A 154 -5.27 21.32 -3.51
C CYS A 154 -3.81 21.67 -3.88
N PHE A 155 -2.85 21.30 -3.03
CA PHE A 155 -1.44 21.50 -3.30
C PHE A 155 -0.95 20.68 -4.49
N LEU A 156 -1.34 19.40 -4.58
CA LEU A 156 -0.90 18.51 -5.66
C LEU A 156 -1.35 19.02 -7.04
N LYS A 157 -2.53 19.65 -7.11
CA LYS A 157 -3.00 20.33 -8.32
C LYS A 157 -2.16 21.58 -8.64
N THR A 158 -1.90 22.42 -7.64
CA THR A 158 -1.07 23.64 -7.79
C THR A 158 0.34 23.31 -8.29
N SER A 159 0.95 22.27 -7.72
CA SER A 159 2.28 21.79 -8.08
C SER A 159 2.31 20.89 -9.32
N ARG A 160 1.18 20.68 -10.00
CA ARG A 160 1.05 19.80 -11.18
C ARG A 160 1.69 18.43 -10.94
N ALA A 161 1.42 17.87 -9.76
CA ALA A 161 2.04 16.63 -9.30
C ALA A 161 1.70 15.45 -10.22
N LEU A 162 2.69 14.61 -10.49
CA LEU A 162 2.55 13.32 -11.16
C LEU A 162 3.10 12.22 -10.26
N ILE A 163 2.31 11.17 -10.07
CA ILE A 163 2.67 10.02 -9.24
C ILE A 163 2.73 8.79 -10.14
N ASP A 164 3.94 8.30 -10.39
CA ASP A 164 4.16 7.01 -11.02
C ASP A 164 4.25 5.94 -9.93
N VAL A 165 3.12 5.31 -9.66
CA VAL A 165 2.97 4.29 -8.60
C VAL A 165 3.82 3.06 -8.91
N HIS A 166 3.98 2.70 -10.18
CA HIS A 166 4.77 1.54 -10.58
C HIS A 166 6.27 1.77 -10.37
N LYS A 167 6.76 2.98 -10.65
CA LYS A 167 8.17 3.35 -10.42
C LYS A 167 8.47 3.83 -9.00
N GLY A 168 7.44 4.15 -8.22
CA GLY A 168 7.60 4.79 -6.91
C GLY A 168 8.14 6.22 -7.04
N GLU A 169 7.74 6.96 -8.07
CA GLU A 169 8.22 8.32 -8.33
C GLU A 169 7.12 9.37 -8.16
N LEU A 170 7.42 10.43 -7.41
CA LEU A 170 6.60 11.63 -7.28
C LEU A 170 7.32 12.81 -7.95
N THR A 171 6.67 13.40 -8.95
CA THR A 171 7.21 14.56 -9.67
C THR A 171 6.34 15.79 -9.42
N LEU A 172 6.96 16.90 -9.02
CA LEU A 172 6.32 18.22 -8.95
C LEU A 172 6.82 19.10 -10.09
N ARG A 173 5.95 19.92 -10.69
CA ARG A 173 6.28 20.74 -11.87
C ARG A 173 5.90 22.20 -11.69
N ILE A 174 6.82 23.09 -12.05
CA ILE A 174 6.58 24.53 -12.15
C ILE A 174 6.99 24.98 -13.54
N LYS A 175 6.03 25.51 -14.31
CA LYS A 175 6.24 25.89 -15.72
C LYS A 175 6.84 24.73 -16.52
N ASN A 176 8.08 24.87 -16.98
CA ASN A 176 8.82 23.86 -17.76
C ASN A 176 9.84 23.07 -16.91
N GLU A 177 9.96 23.39 -15.63
CA GLU A 177 10.89 22.74 -14.72
C GLU A 177 10.15 21.70 -13.86
N ALA A 178 10.86 20.65 -13.47
CA ALA A 178 10.32 19.54 -12.71
C ALA A 178 11.35 19.04 -11.70
N ILE A 179 10.86 18.58 -10.55
CA ILE A 179 11.66 17.84 -9.56
C ILE A 179 10.98 16.50 -9.31
N THR A 180 11.77 15.43 -9.33
CA THR A 180 11.30 14.06 -9.14
C THR A 180 11.95 13.47 -7.90
N TYR A 181 11.13 12.90 -7.03
CA TYR A 181 11.54 12.17 -5.84
C TYR A 181 11.17 10.70 -6.01
N ASN A 182 12.13 9.83 -5.73
CA ASN A 182 11.88 8.40 -5.64
C ASN A 182 11.63 8.01 -4.17
N LEU A 183 10.70 7.09 -3.94
CA LEU A 183 10.37 6.54 -2.63
C LEU A 183 11.62 6.14 -1.81
N ASP A 184 12.60 5.50 -2.46
CA ASP A 184 13.85 5.06 -1.81
C ASP A 184 14.68 6.24 -1.27
N GLN A 185 14.68 7.36 -1.98
CA GLN A 185 15.40 8.57 -1.54
C GLN A 185 14.71 9.19 -0.33
N THR A 186 13.38 9.13 -0.29
CA THR A 186 12.57 9.60 0.83
C THR A 186 12.79 8.77 2.08
N VAL A 187 12.96 7.44 1.95
CA VAL A 187 13.33 6.55 3.06
C VAL A 187 14.69 6.93 3.65
N ARG A 188 15.67 7.32 2.83
CA ARG A 188 16.98 7.79 3.32
C ARG A 188 16.90 9.11 4.09
N TYR A 189 16.02 10.03 3.67
CA TYR A 189 15.75 11.25 4.44
C TYR A 189 15.17 10.93 5.84
N SER A 190 14.24 9.97 5.91
CA SER A 190 13.73 9.45 7.19
C SER A 190 14.83 8.82 8.05
N ALA A 191 15.72 8.01 7.45
CA ALA A 191 16.80 7.34 8.16
C ALA A 191 17.86 8.31 8.74
N ASN A 192 18.14 9.42 8.04
CA ASN A 192 19.11 10.42 8.52
C ASN A 192 18.63 11.16 9.78
N TYR A 193 17.31 11.35 9.93
CA TYR A 193 16.74 11.93 11.16
C TYR A 193 16.98 11.02 12.37
N ASN A 194 16.86 9.69 12.19
CA ASN A 194 17.11 8.70 13.25
C ASN A 194 18.58 8.65 13.71
N GLN A 195 19.54 9.07 12.88
CA GLN A 195 20.94 9.19 13.30
C GLN A 195 21.18 10.39 14.20
N MET A 196 20.38 11.46 14.08
CA MET A 196 20.49 12.66 14.92
C MET A 196 19.76 12.47 16.26
N THR A 197 18.75 11.60 16.31
CA THR A 197 18.02 11.19 17.52
C THR A 197 18.39 9.77 17.94
N THR A 198 19.67 9.52 18.22
CA THR A 198 20.11 8.29 18.93
C THR A 198 19.58 8.30 20.36
N ASN A 199 18.30 7.94 20.53
CA ASN A 199 17.66 7.32 21.70
C ASN A 199 16.12 7.42 21.53
N LYS A 200 15.48 6.39 20.97
CA LYS A 200 14.30 5.67 21.53
C LYS A 200 13.34 5.09 20.46
N ILE A 201 13.06 3.79 20.69
CA ILE A 201 11.88 2.97 20.39
C ILE A 201 11.53 2.77 18.91
N ASN A 202 11.81 1.56 18.42
CA ASN A 202 11.28 1.01 17.18
C ASN A 202 9.75 0.90 17.27
N VAL A 203 9.04 1.62 16.40
CA VAL A 203 7.64 1.33 16.10
C VAL A 203 7.62 0.15 15.14
N VAL A 204 7.21 -1.02 15.64
CA VAL A 204 6.88 -2.18 14.81
C VAL A 204 5.50 -1.90 14.21
N GLU A 205 5.41 -1.78 12.88
CA GLU A 205 4.12 -1.84 12.18
C GLU A 205 3.60 -3.28 12.29
N GLU A 206 2.69 -3.50 13.23
CA GLU A 206 1.96 -4.75 13.40
C GLU A 206 0.99 -4.92 12.22
N TYR A 207 1.40 -5.70 11.22
CA TYR A 207 0.51 -6.13 10.14
C TYR A 207 -0.55 -7.08 10.73
N SER A 208 -1.79 -6.61 10.86
CA SER A 208 -2.94 -7.51 11.02
C SER A 208 -3.17 -8.25 9.69
N GLN A 209 -2.63 -9.46 9.56
CA GLN A 209 -3.04 -10.42 8.53
C GLN A 209 -4.32 -11.14 8.99
N GLU A 210 -5.46 -10.59 8.63
CA GLU A 210 -6.77 -11.25 8.68
C GLU A 210 -7.58 -10.67 7.50
N VAL A 211 -8.21 -11.39 6.56
CA VAL A 211 -8.37 -12.79 6.22
C VAL A 211 -8.65 -12.78 4.72
N LEU A 212 -7.90 -13.52 3.91
CA LEU A 212 -8.43 -14.08 2.66
C LEU A 212 -8.06 -15.54 2.63
N GLY A 213 -8.88 -16.32 3.33
CA GLY A 213 -8.88 -17.76 3.26
C GLY A 213 -9.32 -18.21 1.87
N PHE A 214 -8.35 -18.59 1.05
CA PHE A 214 -8.58 -19.56 -0.02
C PHE A 214 -7.67 -20.76 0.24
N SER A 215 -8.04 -21.57 1.25
CA SER A 215 -7.60 -22.95 1.33
C SER A 215 -8.67 -23.81 0.67
N ASN A 216 -8.26 -24.51 -0.38
CA ASN A 216 -9.08 -25.37 -1.21
C ASN A 216 -9.86 -26.41 -0.39
N VAL A 217 -11.15 -26.56 -0.72
CA VAL A 217 -12.02 -27.65 -0.27
C VAL A 217 -11.55 -28.96 -0.91
N THR A 218 -11.26 -29.96 -0.09
CA THR A 218 -11.41 -31.39 -0.43
C THR A 218 -12.04 -32.12 0.77
N ASP A 219 -13.36 -32.27 0.65
CA ASP A 219 -14.28 -33.35 1.07
C ASP A 219 -13.92 -34.31 2.22
N TYR A 220 -14.83 -34.46 3.20
CA TYR A 220 -15.59 -35.70 3.46
C TYR A 220 -16.53 -35.55 4.69
N GLY A 221 -17.84 -35.68 4.46
CA GLY A 221 -18.76 -36.45 5.32
C GLY A 221 -19.64 -35.75 6.39
N ILE A 222 -20.95 -35.59 6.06
CA ILE A 222 -22.18 -35.83 6.88
C ILE A 222 -22.24 -35.17 8.29
N SER A 223 -23.19 -34.29 8.67
CA SER A 223 -24.67 -34.38 8.61
C SER A 223 -25.36 -32.99 8.74
N THR A 224 -26.52 -32.85 8.10
CA THR A 224 -27.49 -31.73 8.10
C THR A 224 -28.23 -31.53 9.46
N PRO A 225 -29.22 -30.60 9.61
CA PRO A 225 -29.11 -29.13 9.67
C PRO A 225 -29.96 -28.52 10.83
N GLN A 226 -29.59 -27.42 11.51
CA GLN A 226 -30.59 -26.59 12.21
C GLN A 226 -30.08 -25.16 12.45
N ASN A 227 -30.64 -24.19 11.73
CA ASN A 227 -31.44 -23.07 12.28
C ASN A 227 -31.64 -21.99 11.21
N GLU A 228 -32.91 -21.74 10.88
CA GLU A 228 -33.35 -20.58 10.10
C GLU A 228 -33.09 -19.27 10.86
N PRO A 229 -32.76 -18.16 10.18
CA PRO A 229 -32.99 -16.83 10.71
C PRO A 229 -34.33 -16.29 10.22
N ILE A 230 -35.17 -15.94 11.18
CA ILE A 230 -36.47 -15.29 11.05
C ILE A 230 -36.35 -13.96 10.32
N ILE A 231 -37.17 -13.81 9.28
CA ILE A 231 -37.49 -12.55 8.61
C ILE A 231 -38.17 -11.62 9.61
N SER A 232 -37.65 -10.40 9.79
CA SER A 232 -38.38 -9.31 10.42
C SER A 232 -38.41 -8.12 9.47
N VAL A 233 -39.50 -8.02 8.72
CA VAL A 233 -39.96 -6.81 8.03
C VAL A 233 -40.91 -6.09 8.96
N THR A 234 -40.68 -4.82 9.23
CA THR A 234 -41.75 -3.85 9.43
C THR A 234 -41.31 -2.47 8.95
N SER A 235 -42.08 -1.96 7.99
CA SER A 235 -42.05 -0.61 7.45
C SER A 235 -42.80 0.37 8.36
N PRO A 236 -42.69 1.69 8.15
CA PRO A 236 -43.03 2.73 9.12
C PRO A 236 -44.50 3.20 9.05
N THR A 237 -44.92 3.93 10.08
CA THR A 237 -46.05 4.87 10.05
C THR A 237 -45.51 6.29 10.16
#